data_AF-A0A3M2RP33-F1
#
_entry.id   AF-A0A3M2RP33-F1
#
_cell.length_a   1.000
_cell.length_b   1.000
_cell.length_c   1.000
_cell.angle_alpha   90.00
_cell.angle_beta   90.00
_cell.angle_gamma   90.00
#
_symmetry.space_group_name_H-M   'P 1'
#
loop_
_entity.id
_entity.type
_entity.pdbx_description
1 polymer ?
#
loop_
_entity_poly.entity_id
_entity_poly.type
_entity_poly.pdbx_seq_one_letter_code
_entity_poly.pdbx_strand_id
1 'polypeptide(L)'
;MTTKGNVVRANGSRLRALFNPTSLRLRQDQEKAERAAEVLSNKVFVAGQLKHYGIKFPRTAKLGFIRDILRRAVEQGKCDQVPPFVRRVEEVLRRDIAPLDEEWETKAQVWQEDRFATAGKRAQHDINRFLDLYFFTNGNPDPTKTPAPLALYGYRDIHTIYVEAGRVPCLSLISGGSGKNQVLCVGWDSFAVRKLAETIGETNRKDEDHQRDNDREHDTDYQLCGPAPDQNLANASQPLDLEWLFGSYVIQFEGITEDWHMTDVFTLDIGELNDGVLMAAYDFGDVWGTMILSQSEEKLDLWAMLNDNPRQTLAKARQRLPKRYGIIPSAPRRLFYKIRGRERGEDVIFYFPQRGHIDILDDECTKLSGMAERLAHMGSNLQFWGHKVADEPNKHIQGWGEFSEKQYEFERRDRWRRR
;
A
#
# COMPACT_ATOMS: atom_id res chain seq x y z
N MET A 1 15.63 -44.40 -11.43
CA MET A 1 15.23 -44.51 -12.85
C MET A 1 15.14 -43.11 -13.43
N THR A 2 16.00 -42.80 -14.40
CA THR A 2 16.23 -41.45 -14.93
C THR A 2 15.06 -40.97 -15.80
N THR A 3 14.42 -39.88 -15.42
CA THR A 3 13.32 -39.21 -16.15
C THR A 3 13.85 -38.48 -17.40
N LYS A 4 14.22 -39.24 -18.44
CA LYS A 4 14.40 -38.72 -19.81
C LYS A 4 13.07 -38.85 -20.57
N GLY A 5 12.27 -37.80 -20.72
CA GLY A 5 11.03 -38.03 -21.49
C GLY A 5 10.08 -36.91 -21.92
N ASN A 6 10.15 -35.67 -21.45
CA ASN A 6 9.19 -34.66 -21.92
C ASN A 6 9.70 -33.91 -23.15
N VAL A 7 9.72 -34.58 -24.30
CA VAL A 7 9.90 -33.92 -25.60
C VAL A 7 8.56 -33.30 -26.00
N VAL A 8 8.49 -31.96 -26.06
CA VAL A 8 7.30 -31.24 -26.51
C VAL A 8 7.04 -31.53 -28.00
N ARG A 9 5.77 -31.80 -28.36
CA ARG A 9 5.36 -32.05 -29.75
C ARG A 9 5.52 -30.77 -30.59
N ALA A 10 6.27 -30.84 -31.68
CA ALA A 10 6.29 -29.79 -32.70
C ALA A 10 5.20 -30.07 -33.73
N ASN A 11 4.37 -29.08 -34.06
CA ASN A 11 3.33 -29.21 -35.09
C ASN A 11 3.94 -29.42 -36.50
N GLY A 12 3.14 -29.95 -37.44
CA GLY A 12 3.62 -30.30 -38.79
C GLY A 12 4.24 -29.14 -39.57
N SER A 13 3.68 -27.93 -39.45
CA SER A 13 4.24 -26.72 -40.06
C SER A 13 5.61 -26.35 -39.50
N ARG A 14 5.80 -26.45 -38.17
CA ARG A 14 7.11 -26.24 -37.54
C ARG A 14 8.11 -27.30 -37.98
N LEU A 15 7.70 -28.57 -38.06
CA LEU A 15 8.59 -29.64 -38.54
C LEU A 15 9.01 -29.41 -39.99
N ARG A 16 8.09 -28.98 -40.87
CA ARG A 16 8.41 -28.60 -42.26
C ARG A 16 9.44 -27.47 -42.32
N ALA A 17 9.27 -26.44 -41.49
CA ALA A 17 10.22 -25.35 -41.38
C ALA A 17 11.62 -25.80 -40.93
N LEU A 18 11.71 -26.78 -40.01
CA LEU A 18 13.00 -27.29 -39.54
C LEU A 18 13.74 -28.12 -40.60
N PHE A 19 13.02 -28.90 -41.42
CA PHE A 19 13.64 -29.70 -42.48
C PHE A 19 13.94 -28.89 -43.74
N ASN A 20 13.11 -27.90 -44.06
CA ASN A 20 13.23 -27.06 -45.25
C ASN A 20 13.06 -25.57 -44.87
N PRO A 21 14.06 -24.92 -44.22
CA PRO A 21 13.97 -23.52 -43.84
C PRO A 21 13.64 -22.59 -45.02
N THR A 22 14.18 -22.87 -46.20
CA THR A 22 13.96 -22.13 -47.46
C THR A 22 12.50 -22.14 -47.94
N SER A 23 11.64 -23.01 -47.39
CA SER A 23 10.20 -22.99 -47.67
C SER A 23 9.47 -21.80 -47.01
N LEU A 24 10.12 -21.10 -46.07
CA LEU A 24 9.59 -19.91 -45.41
C LEU A 24 9.77 -18.67 -46.29
N ARG A 25 8.78 -17.78 -46.31
CA ARG A 25 8.80 -16.58 -47.16
C ARG A 25 9.76 -15.49 -46.67
N LEU A 26 9.90 -15.32 -45.36
CA LEU A 26 10.68 -14.25 -44.75
C LEU A 26 12.09 -14.72 -44.41
N ARG A 27 13.11 -13.95 -44.81
CA ARG A 27 14.54 -14.24 -44.52
C ARG A 27 14.81 -14.41 -43.02
N GLN A 28 14.19 -13.58 -42.18
CA GLN A 28 14.32 -13.67 -40.72
C GLN A 28 13.78 -15.00 -40.17
N ASP A 29 12.69 -15.52 -40.74
CA ASP A 29 12.11 -16.81 -40.34
C ASP A 29 12.96 -17.99 -40.84
N GLN A 30 13.57 -17.87 -42.02
CA GLN A 30 14.56 -18.83 -42.53
C GLN A 30 15.74 -18.95 -41.56
N GLU A 31 16.38 -17.84 -41.20
CA GLU A 31 17.52 -17.81 -40.25
C GLU A 31 17.14 -18.36 -38.85
N LYS A 32 15.91 -18.12 -38.40
CA LYS A 32 15.39 -18.66 -37.14
C LYS A 32 15.14 -20.17 -37.24
N ALA A 33 14.66 -20.66 -38.38
CA ALA A 33 14.43 -22.08 -38.62
C ALA A 33 15.74 -22.85 -38.79
N GLU A 34 16.73 -22.28 -39.48
CA GLU A 34 18.09 -22.84 -39.62
C GLU A 34 18.77 -23.03 -38.27
N ARG A 35 18.76 -21.99 -37.42
CA ARG A 35 19.26 -22.10 -36.05
C ARG A 35 18.51 -23.14 -35.23
N ALA A 36 17.19 -23.20 -35.38
CA ALA A 36 16.37 -24.17 -34.66
C ALA A 36 16.51 -25.61 -35.20
N ALA A 37 17.01 -25.81 -36.43
CA ALA A 37 17.15 -27.12 -37.06
C ALA A 37 18.18 -28.02 -36.35
N GLU A 38 19.03 -27.46 -35.48
CA GLU A 38 19.97 -28.21 -34.65
C GLU A 38 19.28 -29.32 -33.83
N VAL A 39 18.01 -29.12 -33.42
CA VAL A 39 17.23 -30.14 -32.70
C VAL A 39 17.04 -31.43 -33.49
N LEU A 40 17.16 -31.40 -34.83
CA LEU A 40 17.08 -32.58 -35.70
C LEU A 40 18.33 -33.47 -35.59
N SER A 41 19.42 -32.96 -35.03
CA SER A 41 20.63 -33.73 -34.68
C SER A 41 20.47 -34.47 -33.35
N ASN A 42 19.40 -34.20 -32.58
CA ASN A 42 19.13 -34.87 -31.32
C ASN A 42 18.23 -36.10 -31.52
N LYS A 43 18.78 -37.29 -31.26
CA LYS A 43 18.06 -38.58 -31.37
C LYS A 43 16.81 -38.65 -30.50
N VAL A 44 16.85 -38.07 -29.29
CA VAL A 44 15.72 -38.07 -28.35
C VAL A 44 14.57 -37.24 -28.90
N PHE A 45 14.87 -36.07 -29.46
CA PHE A 45 13.88 -35.20 -30.08
C PHE A 45 13.21 -35.89 -31.28
N VAL A 46 13.99 -36.39 -32.23
CA VAL A 46 13.47 -37.05 -33.45
C VAL A 46 12.62 -38.28 -33.11
N ALA A 47 13.10 -39.13 -32.19
CA ALA A 47 12.35 -40.28 -31.72
C ALA A 47 11.07 -39.87 -30.97
N GLY A 48 11.10 -38.77 -30.22
CA GLY A 48 9.95 -38.20 -29.54
C GLY A 48 8.86 -37.73 -30.52
N GLN A 49 9.24 -37.00 -31.58
CA GLN A 49 8.28 -36.57 -32.60
C GLN A 49 7.64 -37.76 -33.32
N LEU A 50 8.43 -38.76 -33.70
CA LEU A 50 7.89 -39.99 -34.32
C LEU A 50 6.86 -40.67 -33.42
N LYS A 51 7.12 -40.74 -32.10
CA LYS A 51 6.16 -41.29 -31.13
C LYS A 51 4.88 -40.45 -31.04
N HIS A 52 4.98 -39.13 -30.98
CA HIS A 52 3.83 -38.22 -30.92
C HIS A 52 2.88 -38.38 -32.12
N TYR A 53 3.45 -38.65 -33.29
CA TYR A 53 2.69 -38.88 -34.52
C TYR A 53 2.37 -40.37 -34.78
N GLY A 54 2.67 -41.27 -33.84
CA GLY A 54 2.38 -42.70 -33.96
C GLY A 54 3.15 -43.41 -35.08
N ILE A 55 4.27 -42.85 -35.54
CA ILE A 55 5.10 -43.40 -36.62
C ILE A 55 6.03 -44.46 -36.04
N LYS A 56 5.92 -45.69 -36.55
CA LYS A 56 6.75 -46.81 -36.08
C LYS A 56 8.19 -46.67 -36.57
N PHE A 57 9.15 -46.92 -35.68
CA PHE A 57 10.57 -47.00 -36.00
C PHE A 57 11.27 -48.04 -35.12
N PRO A 58 12.37 -48.66 -35.58
CA PRO A 58 13.13 -49.61 -34.77
C PRO A 58 13.81 -48.90 -33.59
N ARG A 59 13.71 -49.46 -32.37
CA ARG A 59 14.31 -48.86 -31.16
C ARG A 59 15.83 -48.72 -31.25
N THR A 60 16.49 -49.62 -31.98
CA THR A 60 17.95 -49.65 -32.20
C THR A 60 18.40 -48.82 -33.40
N ALA A 61 17.48 -48.18 -34.13
CA ALA A 61 17.83 -47.44 -35.34
C ALA A 61 18.79 -46.26 -35.05
N LYS A 62 19.70 -46.00 -36.00
CA LYS A 62 20.62 -44.87 -35.98
C LYS A 62 19.86 -43.55 -36.25
N LEU A 63 20.42 -42.43 -35.76
CA LEU A 63 19.82 -41.10 -35.90
C LEU A 63 19.47 -40.75 -37.35
N GLY A 64 20.41 -40.94 -38.29
CA GLY A 64 20.18 -40.63 -39.71
C GLY A 64 18.94 -41.34 -40.26
N PHE A 65 18.78 -42.63 -39.94
CA PHE A 65 17.63 -43.43 -40.37
C PHE A 65 16.30 -42.92 -39.81
N ILE A 66 16.23 -42.66 -38.49
CA ILE A 66 14.98 -42.16 -37.89
C ILE A 66 14.67 -40.71 -38.31
N ARG A 67 15.70 -39.90 -38.57
CA ARG A 67 15.55 -38.53 -39.10
C ARG A 67 14.98 -38.56 -40.51
N ASP A 68 15.44 -39.48 -41.36
CA ASP A 68 14.93 -39.66 -42.71
C ASP A 68 13.48 -40.17 -42.72
N ILE A 69 13.11 -41.04 -41.75
CA ILE A 69 11.71 -41.43 -41.54
C ILE A 69 10.86 -40.21 -41.18
N LEU A 70 11.31 -39.38 -40.24
CA LEU A 70 10.58 -38.19 -39.81
C LEU A 70 10.41 -37.20 -40.97
N ARG A 71 11.48 -36.93 -41.74
CA ARG A 71 11.42 -36.06 -42.93
C ARG A 71 10.35 -36.52 -43.91
N ARG A 72 10.37 -37.80 -44.30
CA ARG A 72 9.36 -38.37 -45.22
C ARG A 72 7.95 -38.30 -44.66
N ALA A 73 7.78 -38.53 -43.35
CA ALA A 73 6.47 -38.43 -42.73
C ALA A 73 5.93 -36.99 -42.74
N VAL A 74 6.81 -36.01 -42.55
CA VAL A 74 6.51 -34.58 -42.63
C VAL A 74 6.13 -34.17 -44.06
N GLU A 75 6.89 -34.61 -45.06
CA GLU A 75 6.59 -34.38 -46.49
C GLU A 75 5.25 -35.00 -46.93
N GLN A 76 4.91 -36.15 -46.36
CA GLN A 76 3.64 -36.85 -46.61
C GLN A 76 2.46 -36.28 -45.80
N GLY A 77 2.65 -35.20 -45.03
CA GLY A 77 1.60 -34.60 -44.20
C GLY A 77 1.17 -35.45 -42.98
N LYS A 78 1.86 -36.56 -42.69
CA LYS A 78 1.54 -37.45 -41.56
C LYS A 78 1.79 -36.82 -40.19
N CYS A 79 2.51 -35.70 -40.17
CA CYS A 79 2.75 -34.90 -38.96
C CYS A 79 1.81 -33.70 -38.82
N ASP A 80 0.80 -33.56 -39.68
CA ASP A 80 -0.14 -32.43 -39.61
C ASP A 80 -1.25 -32.66 -38.58
N GLN A 81 -1.56 -33.93 -38.29
CA GLN A 81 -2.53 -34.33 -37.28
C GLN A 81 -1.94 -35.39 -36.35
N VAL A 82 -2.37 -35.38 -35.08
CA VAL A 82 -2.05 -36.46 -34.14
C VAL A 82 -2.88 -37.72 -34.45
N PRO A 83 -2.44 -38.91 -34.02
CA PRO A 83 -3.16 -40.15 -34.29
C PRO A 83 -4.64 -40.09 -33.86
N PRO A 84 -5.56 -40.73 -34.60
CA PRO A 84 -7.00 -40.67 -34.32
C PRO A 84 -7.38 -41.10 -32.90
N PHE A 85 -6.64 -42.03 -32.29
CA PHE A 85 -6.91 -42.44 -30.92
C PHE A 85 -6.61 -41.33 -29.90
N VAL A 86 -5.56 -40.53 -30.12
CA VAL A 86 -5.23 -39.39 -29.25
C VAL A 86 -6.31 -38.33 -29.35
N ARG A 87 -6.79 -38.07 -30.58
CA ARG A 87 -7.93 -37.16 -30.79
C ARG A 87 -9.19 -37.63 -30.07
N ARG A 88 -9.52 -38.93 -30.15
CA ARG A 88 -10.67 -39.49 -29.43
C ARG A 88 -10.52 -39.36 -27.92
N VAL A 89 -9.33 -39.59 -27.37
CA VAL A 89 -9.05 -39.41 -25.94
C VAL A 89 -9.19 -37.93 -25.55
N GLU A 90 -8.67 -37.01 -26.37
CA GLU A 90 -8.81 -35.56 -26.15
C GLU A 90 -10.27 -35.11 -26.20
N GLU A 91 -11.07 -35.63 -27.14
CA GLU A 91 -12.49 -35.33 -27.29
C GLU A 91 -13.31 -35.83 -26.09
N VAL A 92 -13.05 -37.07 -25.64
CA VAL A 92 -13.69 -37.64 -24.46
C VAL A 92 -13.31 -36.85 -23.22
N LEU A 93 -12.03 -36.54 -23.03
CA LEU A 93 -11.57 -35.73 -21.90
C LEU A 93 -12.19 -34.33 -21.92
N ARG A 94 -12.25 -33.66 -23.07
CA ARG A 94 -12.93 -32.36 -23.18
C ARG A 94 -14.41 -32.46 -22.81
N ARG A 95 -15.10 -33.47 -23.30
CA ARG A 95 -16.52 -33.68 -23.01
C ARG A 95 -16.77 -33.94 -21.53
N ASP A 96 -15.90 -34.73 -20.89
CA ASP A 96 -16.07 -35.12 -19.49
C ASP A 96 -15.60 -34.00 -18.53
N ILE A 97 -14.63 -33.18 -18.94
CA ILE A 97 -14.13 -32.02 -18.17
C ILE A 97 -15.05 -30.81 -18.31
N ALA A 98 -15.66 -30.56 -19.47
CA ALA A 98 -16.52 -29.40 -19.69
C ALA A 98 -17.61 -29.20 -18.60
N PRO A 99 -18.40 -30.21 -18.21
CA PRO A 99 -19.38 -30.03 -17.14
C PRO A 99 -18.74 -29.87 -15.75
N LEU A 100 -17.55 -30.46 -15.53
CA LEU A 100 -16.80 -30.30 -14.28
C LEU A 100 -16.20 -28.90 -14.15
N ASP A 101 -15.74 -28.32 -15.26
CA ASP A 101 -15.26 -26.94 -15.32
C ASP A 101 -16.41 -25.97 -15.08
N GLU A 102 -17.59 -26.19 -15.70
CA GLU A 102 -18.78 -25.36 -15.47
C GLU A 102 -19.30 -25.48 -14.03
N GLU A 103 -19.33 -26.71 -13.48
CA GLU A 103 -19.68 -26.94 -12.07
C GLU A 103 -18.65 -26.32 -11.12
N TRP A 104 -17.36 -26.39 -11.44
CA TRP A 104 -16.29 -25.77 -10.68
C TRP A 104 -16.37 -24.25 -10.74
N GLU A 105 -16.60 -23.65 -11.90
CA GLU A 105 -16.77 -22.20 -12.06
C GLU A 105 -17.99 -21.72 -11.28
N THR A 106 -19.11 -22.43 -11.38
CA THR A 106 -20.33 -22.12 -10.62
C THR A 106 -20.07 -22.25 -9.12
N LYS A 107 -19.44 -23.34 -8.67
CA LYS A 107 -19.09 -23.54 -7.25
C LYS A 107 -18.04 -22.54 -6.77
N ALA A 108 -17.07 -22.16 -7.60
CA ALA A 108 -16.05 -21.18 -7.26
C ALA A 108 -16.65 -19.78 -7.17
N GLN A 109 -17.63 -19.46 -8.02
CA GLN A 109 -18.37 -18.20 -7.96
C GLN A 109 -19.27 -18.15 -6.73
N VAL A 110 -20.05 -19.20 -6.46
CA VAL A 110 -20.86 -19.31 -5.23
C VAL A 110 -19.96 -19.29 -3.99
N TRP A 111 -18.87 -20.05 -3.98
CA TRP A 111 -17.90 -20.07 -2.88
C TRP A 111 -17.21 -18.71 -2.70
N GLN A 112 -16.87 -17.98 -3.78
CA GLN A 112 -16.35 -16.61 -3.68
C GLN A 112 -17.39 -15.64 -3.12
N GLU A 113 -18.64 -15.73 -3.56
CA GLU A 113 -19.73 -14.89 -3.09
C GLU A 113 -20.04 -15.17 -1.60
N ASP A 114 -20.06 -16.43 -1.20
CA ASP A 114 -20.39 -16.85 0.18
C ASP A 114 -19.21 -16.64 1.16
N ARG A 115 -17.96 -16.80 0.70
CA ARG A 115 -16.74 -16.57 1.51
C ARG A 115 -16.63 -15.13 2.03
N PHE A 116 -17.23 -14.17 1.33
CA PHE A 116 -17.30 -12.78 1.72
C PHE A 116 -18.76 -12.37 1.98
N ALA A 117 -19.42 -13.07 2.90
CA ALA A 117 -20.85 -12.86 3.21
C ALA A 117 -21.23 -11.40 3.56
N THR A 118 -20.32 -10.61 4.11
CA THR A 118 -20.56 -9.19 4.46
C THR A 118 -20.00 -8.24 3.40
N ALA A 119 -20.73 -7.16 3.11
CA ALA A 119 -20.31 -6.09 2.19
C ALA A 119 -18.88 -5.58 2.46
N GLY A 120 -18.52 -5.37 3.73
CA GLY A 120 -17.16 -4.93 4.11
C GLY A 120 -16.04 -5.92 3.73
N LYS A 121 -16.28 -7.23 3.86
CA LYS A 121 -15.32 -8.25 3.43
C LYS A 121 -15.18 -8.34 1.91
N ARG A 122 -16.27 -8.09 1.16
CA ARG A 122 -16.22 -8.02 -0.32
C ARG A 122 -15.40 -6.83 -0.77
N ALA A 123 -15.67 -5.65 -0.19
CA ALA A 123 -14.89 -4.44 -0.45
C ALA A 123 -13.39 -4.65 -0.13
N GLN A 124 -13.07 -5.31 0.98
CA GLN A 124 -11.68 -5.54 1.42
C GLN A 124 -10.88 -6.43 0.46
N HIS A 125 -11.55 -7.35 -0.22
CA HIS A 125 -10.92 -8.24 -1.18
C HIS A 125 -10.75 -7.59 -2.55
N ASP A 126 -11.79 -6.94 -3.06
CA ASP A 126 -11.78 -6.26 -4.35
C ASP A 126 -12.81 -5.13 -4.35
N ILE A 127 -12.31 -3.89 -4.28
CA ILE A 127 -13.14 -2.70 -4.20
C ILE A 127 -13.92 -2.45 -5.50
N ASN A 128 -13.31 -2.72 -6.66
CA ASN A 128 -13.92 -2.45 -7.96
C ASN A 128 -15.07 -3.42 -8.20
N ARG A 129 -14.85 -4.70 -7.89
CA ARG A 129 -15.89 -5.73 -7.98
C ARG A 129 -17.01 -5.51 -6.96
N PHE A 130 -16.68 -4.99 -5.77
CA PHE A 130 -17.68 -4.54 -4.80
C PHE A 130 -18.54 -3.40 -5.37
N LEU A 131 -17.93 -2.36 -5.94
CA LEU A 131 -18.65 -1.26 -6.54
C LEU A 131 -19.53 -1.75 -7.70
N ASP A 132 -19.00 -2.59 -8.59
CA ASP A 132 -19.75 -3.17 -9.70
C ASP A 132 -20.98 -3.95 -9.23
N LEU A 133 -20.83 -4.69 -8.14
CA LEU A 133 -21.91 -5.51 -7.62
C LEU A 133 -23.04 -4.66 -7.00
N TYR A 134 -22.70 -3.66 -6.18
CA TYR A 134 -23.68 -2.93 -5.37
C TYR A 134 -24.11 -1.58 -5.97
N PHE A 135 -23.31 -0.98 -6.84
CA PHE A 135 -23.50 0.41 -7.28
C PHE A 135 -23.49 0.62 -8.80
N PHE A 136 -23.11 -0.37 -9.62
CA PHE A 136 -23.18 -0.26 -11.08
C PHE A 136 -24.10 -1.29 -11.73
N THR A 137 -24.78 -0.91 -12.80
CA THR A 137 -25.46 -1.82 -13.74
C THR A 137 -24.94 -1.55 -15.14
N ASN A 138 -24.37 -2.57 -15.78
CA ASN A 138 -23.70 -2.45 -17.09
C ASN A 138 -22.65 -1.32 -17.14
N GLY A 139 -21.88 -1.16 -16.06
CA GLY A 139 -20.82 -0.14 -15.95
C GLY A 139 -21.33 1.29 -15.70
N ASN A 140 -22.63 1.50 -15.53
CA ASN A 140 -23.19 2.82 -15.18
C ASN A 140 -23.67 2.85 -13.72
N PRO A 141 -23.45 3.96 -12.98
CA PRO A 141 -23.98 4.12 -11.62
C PRO A 141 -25.49 3.88 -11.59
N ASP A 142 -25.94 2.96 -10.75
CA ASP A 142 -27.34 2.54 -10.66
C ASP A 142 -27.87 2.72 -9.22
N PRO A 143 -28.53 3.86 -8.95
CA PRO A 143 -29.16 4.15 -7.65
C PRO A 143 -30.19 3.11 -7.20
N THR A 144 -30.73 2.30 -8.12
CA THR A 144 -31.80 1.33 -7.82
C THR A 144 -31.30 0.00 -7.26
N LYS A 145 -30.02 -0.34 -7.46
CA LYS A 145 -29.42 -1.60 -6.97
C LYS A 145 -29.36 -1.68 -5.45
N THR A 146 -28.96 -0.58 -4.82
CA THR A 146 -28.70 -0.51 -3.37
C THR A 146 -29.31 0.78 -2.81
N PRO A 147 -30.65 0.85 -2.69
CA PRO A 147 -31.33 2.06 -2.23
C PRO A 147 -31.10 2.33 -0.73
N ALA A 148 -30.77 1.29 0.04
CA ALA A 148 -30.42 1.41 1.45
C ALA A 148 -28.88 1.48 1.63
N PRO A 149 -28.37 2.34 2.54
CA PRO A 149 -26.94 2.43 2.80
C PRO A 149 -26.38 1.13 3.38
N LEU A 150 -25.13 0.81 3.04
CA LEU A 150 -24.42 -0.39 3.48
C LEU A 150 -23.34 -0.03 4.50
N ALA A 151 -23.24 -0.81 5.57
CA ALA A 151 -22.16 -0.74 6.54
C ALA A 151 -21.05 -1.76 6.22
N LEU A 152 -19.81 -1.31 6.17
CA LEU A 152 -18.64 -2.06 5.75
C LEU A 152 -17.84 -2.54 6.96
N TYR A 153 -18.46 -3.42 7.74
CA TYR A 153 -17.83 -4.00 8.92
C TYR A 153 -16.51 -4.71 8.59
N GLY A 154 -15.44 -4.35 9.31
CA GLY A 154 -14.12 -4.98 9.21
C GLY A 154 -13.28 -4.57 7.99
N TYR A 155 -13.73 -3.59 7.21
CA TYR A 155 -12.94 -2.98 6.14
C TYR A 155 -11.85 -2.07 6.74
N ARG A 156 -10.61 -2.22 6.29
CA ARG A 156 -9.42 -1.56 6.85
C ARG A 156 -8.74 -0.58 5.88
N ASP A 157 -8.93 -0.78 4.59
CA ASP A 157 -8.25 0.01 3.55
C ASP A 157 -9.04 1.26 3.17
N ILE A 158 -9.21 2.15 4.15
CA ILE A 158 -10.06 3.35 4.05
C ILE A 158 -9.68 4.20 2.81
N HIS A 159 -8.39 4.28 2.44
CA HIS A 159 -7.93 5.05 1.29
C HIS A 159 -8.51 4.58 -0.03
N THR A 160 -8.42 3.27 -0.27
CA THR A 160 -8.85 2.67 -1.53
C THR A 160 -10.35 2.88 -1.75
N ILE A 161 -11.19 2.77 -0.71
CA ILE A 161 -12.62 3.01 -0.87
C ILE A 161 -12.98 4.48 -1.05
N TYR A 162 -12.31 5.43 -0.39
CA TYR A 162 -12.60 6.85 -0.59
C TYR A 162 -12.27 7.28 -2.03
N VAL A 163 -11.15 6.80 -2.58
CA VAL A 163 -10.75 7.09 -3.97
C VAL A 163 -11.73 6.46 -4.96
N GLU A 164 -12.05 5.18 -4.81
CA GLU A 164 -12.89 4.49 -5.79
C GLU A 164 -14.38 4.86 -5.67
N ALA A 165 -14.91 5.03 -4.44
CA ALA A 165 -16.27 5.51 -4.24
C ALA A 165 -16.43 6.98 -4.64
N GLY A 166 -15.41 7.82 -4.43
CA GLY A 166 -15.41 9.23 -4.83
C GLY A 166 -15.43 9.44 -6.35
N ARG A 167 -15.08 8.43 -7.13
CA ARG A 167 -15.23 8.42 -8.60
C ARG A 167 -16.66 8.15 -9.05
N VAL A 168 -17.53 7.65 -8.16
CA VAL A 168 -18.93 7.35 -8.47
C VAL A 168 -19.79 8.60 -8.17
N PRO A 169 -20.40 9.22 -9.19
CA PRO A 169 -21.26 10.39 -8.97
C PRO A 169 -22.41 10.07 -8.02
N CYS A 170 -22.66 10.98 -7.06
CA CYS A 170 -23.74 10.88 -6.07
C CYS A 170 -23.60 9.74 -5.05
N LEU A 171 -22.45 9.06 -4.98
CA LEU A 171 -22.19 8.08 -3.94
C LEU A 171 -21.60 8.76 -2.71
N SER A 172 -22.23 8.58 -1.55
CA SER A 172 -21.82 9.15 -0.27
C SER A 172 -21.13 8.09 0.59
N LEU A 173 -20.05 8.49 1.27
CA LEU A 173 -19.26 7.65 2.16
C LEU A 173 -19.03 8.41 3.48
N ILE A 174 -19.46 7.83 4.61
CA ILE A 174 -19.37 8.44 5.94
C ILE A 174 -18.90 7.38 6.94
N SER A 175 -18.06 7.78 7.89
CA SER A 175 -17.58 6.90 8.96
C SER A 175 -18.54 6.91 10.16
N GLY A 176 -18.90 5.73 10.68
CA GLY A 176 -19.60 5.56 11.95
C GLY A 176 -18.67 5.00 13.03
N GLY A 177 -18.64 5.62 14.20
CA GLY A 177 -17.74 5.22 15.30
C GLY A 177 -16.30 5.74 15.15
N SER A 178 -15.42 5.36 16.09
CA SER A 178 -14.03 5.84 16.17
C SER A 178 -13.06 4.70 16.50
N GLY A 179 -11.79 4.86 16.12
CA GLY A 179 -10.70 3.93 16.41
C GLY A 179 -10.97 2.50 15.93
N LYS A 180 -10.81 1.50 16.81
CA LYS A 180 -10.98 0.07 16.49
C LYS A 180 -12.42 -0.33 16.14
N ASN A 181 -13.39 0.52 16.48
CA ASN A 181 -14.82 0.30 16.23
C ASN A 181 -15.34 1.13 15.05
N GLN A 182 -14.44 1.70 14.24
CA GLN A 182 -14.82 2.45 13.04
C GLN A 182 -15.45 1.53 11.99
N VAL A 183 -16.61 1.93 11.46
CA VAL A 183 -17.35 1.25 10.41
C VAL A 183 -17.71 2.25 9.32
N LEU A 184 -17.23 2.04 8.10
CA LEU A 184 -17.58 2.90 6.97
C LEU A 184 -18.98 2.57 6.45
N CYS A 185 -19.76 3.60 6.17
CA CYS A 185 -21.10 3.52 5.61
C CYS A 185 -21.11 4.13 4.20
N VAL A 186 -21.66 3.41 3.22
CA VAL A 186 -21.70 3.84 1.82
C VAL A 186 -23.10 3.72 1.23
N GLY A 187 -23.53 4.70 0.43
CA GLY A 187 -24.86 4.70 -0.19
C GLY A 187 -25.17 5.96 -1.00
N TRP A 188 -26.30 5.97 -1.70
CA TRP A 188 -26.68 7.06 -2.60
C TRP A 188 -27.27 8.29 -1.90
N ASP A 189 -27.98 8.07 -0.78
CA ASP A 189 -28.59 9.14 0.01
C ASP A 189 -27.65 9.50 1.17
N SER A 190 -27.03 10.68 1.07
CA SER A 190 -26.09 11.19 2.08
C SER A 190 -26.73 11.35 3.47
N PHE A 191 -28.02 11.64 3.54
CA PHE A 191 -28.75 11.75 4.80
C PHE A 191 -28.98 10.36 5.42
N ALA A 192 -29.37 9.38 4.60
CA ALA A 192 -29.52 8.00 5.06
C ALA A 192 -28.18 7.38 5.50
N VAL A 193 -27.10 7.64 4.75
CA VAL A 193 -25.74 7.18 5.09
C VAL A 193 -25.29 7.80 6.40
N ARG A 194 -25.52 9.10 6.63
CA ARG A 194 -25.19 9.79 7.88
C ARG A 194 -25.94 9.20 9.06
N LYS A 195 -27.25 9.01 8.91
CA LYS A 195 -28.09 8.42 9.96
C LYS A 195 -27.63 7.01 10.35
N LEU A 196 -27.21 6.20 9.36
CA LEU A 196 -26.64 4.89 9.61
C LEU A 196 -25.32 4.98 10.40
N ALA A 197 -24.42 5.87 9.99
CA ALA A 197 -23.14 6.10 10.66
C ALA A 197 -23.32 6.59 12.11
N GLU A 198 -24.24 7.52 12.36
CA GLU A 198 -24.60 8.02 13.69
C GLU A 198 -25.13 6.88 14.58
N THR A 199 -26.04 6.06 14.05
CA THR A 199 -26.62 4.92 14.80
C THR A 199 -25.54 3.92 15.23
N ILE A 200 -24.57 3.63 14.34
CA ILE A 200 -23.44 2.76 14.66
C ILE A 200 -22.53 3.41 15.71
N GLY A 201 -22.24 4.70 15.57
CA GLY A 201 -21.44 5.45 16.54
C GLY A 201 -22.05 5.47 17.94
N GLU A 202 -23.37 5.67 18.04
CA GLU A 202 -24.09 5.63 19.32
C GLU A 202 -24.10 4.24 19.96
N THR A 203 -24.26 3.19 19.14
CA THR A 203 -24.25 1.80 19.62
C THR A 203 -22.86 1.45 20.17
N ASN A 204 -21.80 1.78 19.43
CA ASN A 204 -20.43 1.53 19.87
C ASN A 204 -20.08 2.27 21.17
N ARG A 205 -20.56 3.51 21.35
CA ARG A 205 -20.36 4.23 22.63
C ARG A 205 -21.06 3.55 23.80
N LYS A 206 -22.29 3.08 23.61
CA LYS A 206 -23.03 2.35 24.66
C LYS A 206 -22.36 1.03 25.00
N ASP A 207 -21.85 0.29 24.01
CA ASP A 207 -21.14 -0.97 24.23
C ASP A 207 -19.80 -0.73 24.96
N GLU A 208 -19.07 0.33 24.63
CA GLU A 208 -17.85 0.73 25.35
C GLU A 208 -18.13 1.15 26.79
N ASP A 209 -19.23 1.87 27.04
CA ASP A 209 -19.64 2.27 28.39
C ASP A 209 -20.10 1.07 29.22
N HIS A 210 -20.88 0.14 28.64
CA HIS A 210 -21.27 -1.12 29.29
C HIS A 210 -20.07 -2.03 29.61
N GLN A 211 -19.06 -2.07 28.73
CA GLN A 211 -17.83 -2.81 28.99
C GLN A 211 -17.04 -2.19 30.15
N ARG A 212 -16.94 -0.85 30.19
CA ARG A 212 -16.27 -0.13 31.30
C ARG A 212 -16.99 -0.28 32.63
N ASP A 213 -18.31 -0.34 32.64
CA ASP A 213 -19.08 -0.54 33.86
C ASP A 213 -19.02 -1.98 34.37
N ASN A 214 -18.99 -2.99 33.48
CA ASN A 214 -18.68 -4.39 33.84
C ASN A 214 -17.26 -4.54 34.40
N ASP A 215 -16.27 -3.86 33.80
CA ASP A 215 -14.89 -3.89 34.28
C ASP A 215 -14.75 -3.20 35.65
N ARG A 216 -15.57 -2.17 35.94
CA ARG A 216 -15.62 -1.50 37.24
C ARG A 216 -16.28 -2.31 38.36
N GLU A 217 -17.24 -3.18 38.04
CA GLU A 217 -17.87 -4.05 39.04
C GLU A 217 -16.95 -5.22 39.48
N HIS A 218 -15.93 -5.55 38.69
CA HIS A 218 -14.98 -6.62 39.01
C HIS A 218 -13.74 -6.17 39.81
N ASP A 219 -13.57 -4.87 40.08
CA ASP A 219 -12.32 -4.25 40.52
C ASP A 219 -12.29 -3.81 42.00
N THR A 220 -12.98 -4.54 42.90
CA THR A 220 -12.91 -4.30 44.36
C THR A 220 -11.95 -5.22 45.13
N ASP A 221 -11.13 -6.02 44.44
CA ASP A 221 -10.05 -6.75 45.11
C ASP A 221 -8.85 -6.95 44.14
N TYR A 222 -7.64 -6.75 44.65
CA TYR A 222 -6.31 -6.92 44.02
C TYR A 222 -5.59 -5.72 43.38
N GLN A 223 -4.78 -5.06 44.23
CA GLN A 223 -3.31 -4.99 44.20
C GLN A 223 -2.55 -4.89 42.85
N LEU A 224 -1.71 -3.83 42.78
CA LEU A 224 -0.69 -3.54 41.76
C LEU A 224 0.05 -4.77 41.17
N CYS A 225 -0.18 -5.02 39.88
CA CYS A 225 0.74 -5.65 38.91
C CYS A 225 0.37 -5.07 37.53
N GLY A 226 1.20 -4.27 36.87
CA GLY A 226 2.33 -4.72 36.04
C GLY A 226 1.95 -4.56 34.55
N PRO A 227 2.75 -3.88 33.69
CA PRO A 227 2.43 -3.74 32.27
C PRO A 227 2.58 -5.09 31.55
N ALA A 228 1.64 -5.43 30.67
CA ALA A 228 1.69 -6.60 29.82
C ALA A 228 1.40 -6.22 28.36
N PRO A 229 1.84 -7.00 27.35
CA PRO A 229 3.06 -7.79 27.25
C PRO A 229 3.97 -7.30 26.11
N ASP A 230 5.28 -7.42 26.36
CA ASP A 230 6.37 -7.35 25.38
C ASP A 230 6.04 -8.14 24.11
N GLN A 231 5.86 -7.44 22.99
CA GLN A 231 6.02 -8.03 21.67
C GLN A 231 7.45 -7.80 21.22
N ASN A 232 8.29 -8.82 21.48
CA ASN A 232 9.59 -9.11 20.89
C ASN A 232 10.17 -8.03 19.95
N LEU A 233 10.89 -7.04 20.49
CA LEU A 233 11.93 -6.28 19.78
C LEU A 233 13.29 -6.52 20.45
N ALA A 234 13.60 -7.78 20.72
CA ALA A 234 14.95 -8.21 21.03
C ALA A 234 15.57 -8.79 19.76
N ASN A 235 15.95 -7.92 18.82
CA ASN A 235 17.04 -8.19 17.88
C ASN A 235 17.76 -6.87 17.61
N ALA A 236 19.01 -6.84 18.07
CA ALA A 236 19.89 -5.68 18.14
C ALA A 236 20.02 -4.96 16.81
N SER A 237 20.06 -3.62 16.78
CA SER A 237 20.53 -2.88 15.61
C SER A 237 20.98 -1.47 15.95
N GLN A 238 22.23 -1.20 15.56
CA GLN A 238 22.96 0.05 15.29
C GLN A 238 22.34 1.41 15.71
N PRO A 239 23.17 2.38 16.14
CA PRO A 239 22.70 3.76 16.33
C PRO A 239 22.00 4.24 15.05
N LEU A 240 20.77 4.76 15.20
CA LEU A 240 19.99 5.29 14.09
C LEU A 240 20.79 6.40 13.40
N ASP A 241 21.17 6.16 12.16
CA ASP A 241 21.77 7.18 11.32
C ASP A 241 20.67 8.15 10.87
N LEU A 242 20.78 9.41 11.28
CA LEU A 242 19.78 10.42 10.99
C LEU A 242 19.70 10.75 9.49
N GLU A 243 20.76 10.51 8.73
CA GLU A 243 20.77 10.73 7.28
C GLU A 243 19.85 9.75 6.53
N TRP A 244 19.57 8.57 7.11
CA TRP A 244 18.67 7.59 6.50
C TRP A 244 17.21 8.05 6.49
N LEU A 245 16.89 9.05 7.30
CA LEU A 245 15.57 9.67 7.34
C LEU A 245 15.37 10.68 6.20
N PHE A 246 16.42 11.04 5.44
CA PHE A 246 16.27 11.94 4.30
C PHE A 246 15.31 11.36 3.28
N GLY A 247 14.45 12.23 2.76
CA GLY A 247 13.42 11.85 1.81
C GLY A 247 12.09 12.52 2.06
N SER A 248 11.14 12.13 1.23
CA SER A 248 9.77 12.60 1.28
C SER A 248 8.87 11.52 1.85
N TYR A 249 7.97 11.92 2.74
CA TYR A 249 7.01 11.06 3.42
C TYR A 249 5.61 11.59 3.18
N VAL A 250 4.66 10.67 3.01
CA VAL A 250 3.24 10.98 3.05
C VAL A 250 2.74 10.73 4.47
N ILE A 251 2.07 11.72 5.06
CA ILE A 251 1.58 11.71 6.43
C ILE A 251 0.06 11.53 6.46
N GLN A 252 -0.45 10.85 7.48
CA GLN A 252 -1.88 10.60 7.67
C GLN A 252 -2.21 10.74 9.15
N PHE A 253 -3.21 11.53 9.51
CA PHE A 253 -3.66 11.70 10.90
C PHE A 253 -4.83 10.76 11.25
N GLU A 254 -4.85 10.28 12.48
CA GLU A 254 -5.98 9.56 13.07
C GLU A 254 -7.10 10.54 13.43
N GLY A 255 -8.33 10.29 12.98
CA GLY A 255 -9.52 11.01 13.45
C GLY A 255 -9.74 12.43 12.87
N ILE A 256 -8.94 12.88 11.90
CA ILE A 256 -9.18 14.15 11.17
C ILE A 256 -9.73 13.82 9.78
N THR A 257 -11.04 13.64 9.64
CA THR A 257 -11.64 13.26 8.33
C THR A 257 -12.94 13.96 7.94
N GLU A 258 -13.45 14.96 8.67
CA GLU A 258 -14.81 15.44 8.38
C GLU A 258 -14.98 16.93 8.02
N ASP A 259 -14.06 17.86 8.35
CA ASP A 259 -14.34 19.31 8.14
C ASP A 259 -13.26 20.11 7.38
N TRP A 260 -12.17 19.49 6.95
CA TRP A 260 -11.07 20.18 6.26
C TRP A 260 -11.08 19.84 4.78
N HIS A 261 -10.77 20.79 3.91
CA HIS A 261 -10.78 20.58 2.45
C HIS A 261 -9.68 19.56 2.06
N MET A 262 -10.00 18.26 2.12
CA MET A 262 -9.10 17.12 1.90
C MET A 262 -8.71 16.92 0.42
N THR A 263 -8.34 17.99 -0.28
CA THR A 263 -7.74 17.89 -1.63
C THR A 263 -6.23 17.67 -1.59
N ASP A 264 -5.56 17.94 -0.48
CA ASP A 264 -4.09 17.96 -0.42
C ASP A 264 -3.54 16.75 0.38
N VAL A 265 -2.61 16.02 -0.25
CA VAL A 265 -1.83 14.95 0.39
C VAL A 265 -0.90 15.58 1.42
N PHE A 266 -0.99 15.17 2.69
CA PHE A 266 -0.09 15.67 3.72
C PHE A 266 1.32 15.12 3.52
N THR A 267 2.32 15.99 3.55
CA THR A 267 3.72 15.61 3.32
C THR A 267 4.63 16.06 4.44
N LEU A 268 5.73 15.31 4.59
CA LEU A 268 6.88 15.66 5.40
C LEU A 268 8.13 15.38 4.57
N ASP A 269 8.92 16.41 4.31
CA ASP A 269 10.10 16.37 3.46
C ASP A 269 11.34 16.66 4.32
N ILE A 270 12.11 15.62 4.65
CA ILE A 270 13.28 15.67 5.52
C ILE A 270 14.54 15.77 4.65
N GLY A 271 15.41 16.74 4.92
CA GLY A 271 16.52 16.99 3.98
C GLY A 271 17.72 17.77 4.48
N GLU A 272 17.67 18.38 5.67
CA GLU A 272 18.81 19.11 6.21
C GLU A 272 19.21 18.54 7.58
N LEU A 273 20.52 18.39 7.83
CA LEU A 273 21.06 17.93 9.11
C LEU A 273 22.10 18.95 9.60
N ASN A 274 21.87 19.53 10.77
CA ASN A 274 22.79 20.48 11.39
C ASN A 274 22.99 20.14 12.87
N ASP A 275 24.21 19.74 13.24
CA ASP A 275 24.57 19.37 14.62
C ASP A 275 23.52 18.42 15.22
N GLY A 276 23.25 17.27 14.60
CA GLY A 276 22.31 16.27 15.12
C GLY A 276 20.85 16.75 15.28
N VAL A 277 20.48 17.85 14.63
CA VAL A 277 19.11 18.33 14.47
C VAL A 277 18.77 18.26 12.98
N LEU A 278 17.78 17.45 12.64
CA LEU A 278 17.22 17.39 11.30
C LEU A 278 16.24 18.55 11.10
N MET A 279 16.16 19.07 9.88
CA MET A 279 15.11 19.99 9.46
C MET A 279 14.31 19.37 8.33
N ALA A 280 13.02 19.68 8.33
CA ALA A 280 12.06 19.18 7.36
C ALA A 280 11.01 20.24 7.03
N ALA A 281 10.49 20.21 5.81
CA ALA A 281 9.29 20.93 5.43
C ALA A 281 8.09 20.02 5.70
N TYR A 282 7.05 20.52 6.35
CA TYR A 282 5.79 19.80 6.45
C TYR A 282 4.67 20.59 5.82
N ASP A 283 3.69 19.87 5.30
CA ASP A 283 2.48 20.41 4.73
C ASP A 283 1.35 19.47 5.10
N PHE A 284 0.57 19.88 6.09
CA PHE A 284 -0.60 19.14 6.59
C PHE A 284 -1.89 19.80 6.09
N GLY A 285 -1.86 20.34 4.86
CA GLY A 285 -2.98 20.99 4.20
C GLY A 285 -3.16 22.43 4.68
N ASP A 286 -3.96 22.58 5.74
CA ASP A 286 -4.29 23.89 6.31
C ASP A 286 -3.15 24.49 7.11
N VAL A 287 -2.16 23.68 7.50
CA VAL A 287 -0.94 24.17 8.15
C VAL A 287 0.29 23.61 7.49
N TRP A 288 1.28 24.47 7.29
CA TRP A 288 2.54 24.12 6.65
C TRP A 288 3.68 24.94 7.22
N GLY A 289 4.91 24.43 7.13
CA GLY A 289 6.09 25.15 7.58
C GLY A 289 7.30 24.26 7.83
N THR A 290 8.10 24.62 8.84
CA THR A 290 9.35 23.94 9.17
C THR A 290 9.23 23.11 10.43
N MET A 291 9.68 21.87 10.35
CA MET A 291 9.84 20.94 11.46
C MET A 291 11.32 20.73 11.76
N ILE A 292 11.69 20.72 13.04
CA ILE A 292 13.02 20.30 13.50
C ILE A 292 12.90 19.00 14.30
N LEU A 293 13.80 18.03 14.09
CA LEU A 293 13.77 16.71 14.72
C LEU A 293 15.11 16.36 15.38
N SER A 294 15.07 15.68 16.53
CA SER A 294 16.27 15.15 17.18
C SER A 294 15.91 14.04 18.17
N GLN A 295 16.86 13.14 18.45
CA GLN A 295 16.73 12.15 19.51
C GLN A 295 16.75 12.77 20.93
N SER A 296 17.11 14.06 21.06
CA SER A 296 17.14 14.78 22.33
C SER A 296 16.21 15.99 22.30
N GLU A 297 15.19 15.97 23.17
CA GLU A 297 14.29 17.11 23.38
C GLU A 297 15.05 18.35 23.87
N GLU A 298 16.03 18.16 24.76
CA GLU A 298 16.91 19.24 25.26
C GLU A 298 17.66 19.91 24.11
N LYS A 299 18.15 19.11 23.14
CA LYS A 299 18.87 19.63 21.99
C LYS A 299 17.97 20.47 21.09
N LEU A 300 16.72 20.06 20.88
CA LEU A 300 15.73 20.85 20.13
C LEU A 300 15.39 22.17 20.81
N ASP A 301 15.23 22.16 22.13
CA ASP A 301 15.01 23.38 22.90
C ASP A 301 16.17 24.35 22.77
N LEU A 302 17.41 23.88 22.95
CA LEU A 302 18.61 24.69 22.79
C LEU A 302 18.75 25.22 21.37
N TRP A 303 18.56 24.37 20.37
CA TRP A 303 18.69 24.73 18.96
C TRP A 303 17.67 25.82 18.58
N ALA A 304 16.40 25.66 18.97
CA ALA A 304 15.37 26.65 18.72
C ALA A 304 15.67 28.00 19.41
N MET A 305 16.09 27.97 20.68
CA MET A 305 16.45 29.20 21.43
C MET A 305 17.62 29.96 20.81
N LEU A 306 18.66 29.25 20.34
CA LEU A 306 19.83 29.85 19.73
C LEU A 306 19.53 30.44 18.35
N ASN A 307 18.68 29.79 17.56
CA ASN A 307 18.26 30.30 16.25
C ASN A 307 17.30 31.50 16.39
N ASP A 308 16.48 31.54 17.43
CA ASP A 308 15.60 32.69 17.70
C ASP A 308 16.37 33.92 18.20
N ASN A 309 17.45 33.68 18.95
CA ASN A 309 18.28 34.75 19.48
C ASN A 309 19.77 34.41 19.33
N PRO A 310 20.38 34.69 18.16
CA PRO A 310 21.78 34.37 17.88
C PRO A 310 22.78 35.06 18.82
N ARG A 311 22.35 36.09 19.56
CA ARG A 311 23.17 36.80 20.56
C ARG A 311 23.16 36.11 21.93
N GLN A 312 22.33 35.10 22.12
CA GLN A 312 22.24 34.34 23.36
C GLN A 312 23.34 33.27 23.40
N THR A 313 24.05 33.17 24.51
CA THR A 313 25.08 32.14 24.68
C THR A 313 24.45 30.81 25.10
N LEU A 314 25.07 29.69 24.69
CA LEU A 314 24.65 28.33 25.08
C LEU A 314 24.49 28.19 26.61
N ALA A 315 25.39 28.80 27.39
CA ALA A 315 25.34 28.78 28.84
C ALA A 315 24.07 29.45 29.40
N LYS A 316 23.66 30.59 28.84
CA LYS A 316 22.42 31.28 29.23
C LYS A 316 21.18 30.53 28.75
N ALA A 317 21.23 29.86 27.60
CA ALA A 317 20.14 29.02 27.11
C ALA A 317 19.93 27.81 28.05
N ARG A 318 21.00 27.11 28.42
CA ARG A 318 20.95 25.97 29.37
C ARG A 318 20.36 26.33 30.73
N GLN A 319 20.63 27.53 31.24
CA GLN A 319 20.05 28.00 32.51
C GLN A 319 18.54 28.22 32.46
N ARG A 320 17.96 28.40 31.26
CA ARG A 320 16.52 28.62 31.06
C ARG A 320 15.76 27.35 30.72
N LEU A 321 16.46 26.23 30.53
CA LEU A 321 15.85 24.94 30.25
C LEU A 321 15.06 24.42 31.47
N PRO A 322 13.87 23.85 31.27
CA PRO A 322 13.16 23.11 32.32
C PRO A 322 14.02 21.97 32.90
N LYS A 323 13.94 21.72 34.22
CA LYS A 323 14.64 20.58 34.88
C LYS A 323 14.08 19.19 34.52
N ARG A 324 13.31 19.05 33.44
CA ARG A 324 12.53 17.84 33.11
C ARG A 324 13.25 16.85 32.17
N TYR A 325 14.43 17.20 31.66
CA TYR A 325 15.19 16.33 30.77
C TYR A 325 15.89 15.22 31.57
N GLY A 326 15.21 14.10 31.75
CA GLY A 326 15.73 12.90 32.40
C GLY A 326 15.02 11.61 31.97
N ILE A 327 14.16 11.68 30.95
CA ILE A 327 13.42 10.53 30.47
C ILE A 327 14.24 9.91 29.34
N ILE A 328 14.86 8.77 29.64
CA ILE A 328 15.42 7.86 28.62
C ILE A 328 14.26 7.51 27.68
N PRO A 329 14.39 7.69 26.35
CA PRO A 329 13.29 7.38 25.44
C PRO A 329 12.87 5.92 25.62
N SER A 330 11.56 5.71 25.79
CA SER A 330 10.95 4.38 25.97
C SER A 330 11.13 3.46 24.75
N ALA A 331 11.62 3.99 23.62
CA ALA A 331 11.88 3.27 22.39
C ALA A 331 13.22 3.73 21.78
N PRO A 332 14.08 2.81 21.30
CA PRO A 332 15.44 3.12 20.81
C PRO A 332 15.47 3.96 19.52
N ARG A 333 14.32 4.24 18.88
CA ARG A 333 14.21 4.99 17.62
C ARG A 333 13.18 6.12 17.65
N ARG A 334 13.02 6.75 18.82
CA ARG A 334 12.17 7.93 18.98
C ARG A 334 12.93 9.22 18.63
N LEU A 335 12.30 10.06 17.82
CA LEU A 335 12.68 11.44 17.54
C LEU A 335 11.65 12.37 18.17
N PHE A 336 12.11 13.34 18.94
CA PHE A 336 11.29 14.48 19.31
C PHE A 336 11.26 15.45 18.15
N TYR A 337 10.20 16.23 18.04
CA TYR A 337 10.14 17.31 17.06
C TYR A 337 9.55 18.60 17.61
N LYS A 338 9.85 19.69 16.92
CA LYS A 338 9.14 20.96 17.05
C LYS A 338 8.75 21.50 15.69
N ILE A 339 7.56 22.08 15.60
CA ILE A 339 7.06 22.73 14.38
C ILE A 339 6.78 24.21 14.61
N ARG A 340 7.04 24.98 13.56
CA ARG A 340 6.48 26.31 13.34
C ARG A 340 5.94 26.39 11.92
N GLY A 341 5.07 27.34 11.67
CA GLY A 341 4.50 27.43 10.35
C GLY A 341 3.45 28.50 10.24
N ARG A 342 2.60 28.29 9.26
CA ARG A 342 1.54 29.20 8.87
C ARG A 342 0.27 28.42 8.61
N GLU A 343 -0.84 29.03 8.98
CA GLU A 343 -2.17 28.55 8.64
C GLU A 343 -2.63 29.13 7.30
N ARG A 344 -3.14 28.27 6.42
CA ARG A 344 -3.57 28.58 5.04
C ARG A 344 -4.85 29.41 5.01
N GLY A 345 -5.72 29.29 6.01
CA GLY A 345 -6.98 30.03 6.11
C GLY A 345 -6.79 31.54 6.32
N GLU A 346 -6.14 31.94 7.41
CA GLU A 346 -5.94 33.36 7.77
C GLU A 346 -4.58 33.94 7.32
N ASP A 347 -3.72 33.10 6.75
CA ASP A 347 -2.33 33.43 6.39
C ASP A 347 -1.54 33.97 7.60
N VAL A 348 -1.70 33.29 8.75
CA VAL A 348 -1.13 33.70 10.04
C VAL A 348 -0.01 32.75 10.46
N ILE A 349 1.15 33.34 10.81
CA ILE A 349 2.28 32.60 11.38
C ILE A 349 1.98 32.21 12.83
N PHE A 350 2.12 30.93 13.15
CA PHE A 350 2.21 30.46 14.54
C PHE A 350 3.67 30.28 14.94
N TYR A 351 4.19 31.29 15.65
CA TYR A 351 5.61 31.37 16.00
C TYR A 351 5.97 30.67 17.31
N PHE A 352 4.99 30.30 18.13
CA PHE A 352 5.24 29.48 19.32
C PHE A 352 5.47 28.02 18.88
N PRO A 353 6.67 27.44 19.11
CA PRO A 353 6.95 26.08 18.66
C PRO A 353 6.00 25.09 19.32
N GLN A 354 5.34 24.28 18.51
CA GLN A 354 4.52 23.16 18.98
C GLN A 354 5.34 21.88 18.90
N ARG A 355 5.06 20.90 19.77
CA ARG A 355 5.92 19.73 19.96
C ARG A 355 5.18 18.42 19.78
N GLY A 356 5.97 17.38 19.56
CA GLY A 356 5.51 16.00 19.53
C GLY A 356 6.68 15.04 19.39
N HIS A 357 6.38 13.81 19.04
CA HIS A 357 7.40 12.81 18.74
C HIS A 357 7.03 11.94 17.54
N ILE A 358 8.05 11.35 16.93
CA ILE A 358 7.97 10.36 15.86
C ILE A 358 8.77 9.13 16.27
N ASP A 359 8.17 7.96 16.15
CA ASP A 359 8.78 6.66 16.32
C ASP A 359 9.01 6.02 14.94
N ILE A 360 10.25 5.61 14.67
CA ILE A 360 10.59 4.87 13.46
C ILE A 360 10.25 3.40 13.65
N LEU A 361 9.46 2.84 12.73
CA LEU A 361 8.85 1.52 12.87
C LEU A 361 9.64 0.39 12.20
N ASP A 362 10.60 0.72 11.35
CA ASP A 362 11.42 -0.23 10.59
C ASP A 362 12.91 0.16 10.55
N ASP A 363 13.76 -0.78 10.13
CA ASP A 363 15.21 -0.57 10.01
C ASP A 363 15.58 0.32 8.81
N GLU A 364 14.74 0.30 7.77
CA GLU A 364 14.93 1.04 6.52
C GLU A 364 14.44 2.49 6.61
N CYS A 365 13.92 2.92 7.77
CA CYS A 365 13.34 4.25 7.98
C CYS A 365 12.22 4.59 6.98
N THR A 366 11.51 3.59 6.46
CA THR A 366 10.43 3.79 5.49
C THR A 366 9.08 4.01 6.15
N LYS A 367 8.94 3.69 7.44
CA LYS A 367 7.68 3.79 8.18
C LYS A 367 7.86 4.52 9.49
N LEU A 368 6.94 5.44 9.76
CA LEU A 368 6.93 6.22 10.99
C LEU A 368 5.53 6.29 11.61
N SER A 369 5.47 6.37 12.93
CA SER A 369 4.28 6.72 13.70
C SER A 369 4.62 7.97 14.49
N GLY A 370 3.68 8.90 14.67
CA GLY A 370 3.94 10.10 15.43
C GLY A 370 2.75 10.55 16.24
N MET A 371 3.03 11.45 17.16
CA MET A 371 2.04 12.03 18.07
C MET A 371 2.30 13.52 18.18
N ALA A 372 1.32 14.32 17.77
CA ALA A 372 1.30 15.76 17.97
C ALA A 372 0.57 16.10 19.26
N GLU A 373 1.26 16.70 20.23
CA GLU A 373 0.61 17.17 21.47
C GLU A 373 -0.43 18.24 21.15
N ARG A 374 -0.08 19.12 20.22
CA ARG A 374 -0.95 20.17 19.68
C ARG A 374 -0.50 20.50 18.27
N LEU A 375 -1.46 20.69 17.38
CA LEU A 375 -1.18 21.09 16.00
C LEU A 375 -2.15 22.22 15.59
N ALA A 376 -1.72 23.46 15.79
CA ALA A 376 -2.48 24.68 15.52
C ALA A 376 -3.97 24.57 15.94
N HIS A 377 -4.89 24.68 14.97
CA HIS A 377 -6.33 24.53 15.12
C HIS A 377 -6.82 23.10 14.84
N MET A 378 -5.96 22.19 14.38
CA MET A 378 -6.31 20.79 14.07
C MET A 378 -6.58 19.95 15.32
N GLY A 379 -6.14 20.40 16.50
CA GLY A 379 -6.48 19.78 17.78
C GLY A 379 -5.26 19.41 18.63
N SER A 380 -5.49 18.51 19.59
CA SER A 380 -4.48 18.02 20.53
C SER A 380 -4.45 16.51 20.57
N ASN A 381 -3.29 15.93 20.90
CA ASN A 381 -3.07 14.48 20.97
C ASN A 381 -3.42 13.76 19.67
N LEU A 382 -2.99 14.34 18.55
CA LEU A 382 -3.24 13.80 17.21
C LEU A 382 -2.19 12.76 16.89
N GLN A 383 -2.63 11.51 16.76
CA GLN A 383 -1.79 10.44 16.26
C GLN A 383 -1.70 10.52 14.74
N PHE A 384 -0.54 10.20 14.19
CA PHE A 384 -0.33 10.14 12.74
C PHE A 384 0.63 9.03 12.36
N TRP A 385 0.61 8.66 11.09
CA TRP A 385 1.55 7.70 10.51
C TRP A 385 2.10 8.26 9.21
N GLY A 386 3.28 7.78 8.83
CA GLY A 386 3.90 8.17 7.59
C GLY A 386 4.61 7.02 6.92
N HIS A 387 4.69 7.10 5.59
CA HIS A 387 5.51 6.20 4.79
C HIS A 387 6.35 6.99 3.80
N LYS A 388 7.58 6.53 3.59
CA LYS A 388 8.55 7.13 2.67
C LYS A 388 8.13 6.87 1.23
N VAL A 389 8.17 7.90 0.39
CA VAL A 389 7.81 7.86 -1.03
C VAL A 389 8.96 8.28 -1.95
N ALA A 390 9.98 8.94 -1.41
CA ALA A 390 11.20 9.30 -2.14
C ALA A 390 12.40 9.39 -1.17
N ASP A 391 13.61 9.11 -1.66
CA ASP A 391 14.86 9.23 -0.90
C ASP A 391 15.40 10.67 -0.81
N GLU A 392 14.90 11.56 -1.66
CA GLU A 392 15.22 12.98 -1.65
C GLU A 392 13.98 13.80 -1.24
N PRO A 393 14.15 14.94 -0.54
CA PRO A 393 13.05 15.85 -0.22
C PRO A 393 12.53 16.52 -1.49
N ASN A 394 11.22 16.52 -1.69
CA ASN A 394 10.58 17.14 -2.85
C ASN A 394 10.28 18.64 -2.60
N LYS A 395 10.15 19.05 -1.34
CA LYS A 395 9.87 20.43 -0.95
C LYS A 395 11.12 21.15 -0.44
N HIS A 396 11.20 22.44 -0.74
CA HIS A 396 12.22 23.31 -0.18
C HIS A 396 11.96 23.55 1.31
N ILE A 397 12.98 23.34 2.14
CA ILE A 397 12.91 23.54 3.59
C ILE A 397 13.15 25.02 3.89
N GLN A 398 12.10 25.69 4.33
CA GLN A 398 12.20 27.09 4.74
C GLN A 398 12.98 27.23 6.05
N GLY A 399 13.67 28.37 6.18
CA GLY A 399 14.45 28.64 7.38
C GLY A 399 13.56 28.74 8.62
N TRP A 400 13.98 28.14 9.74
CA TRP A 400 13.25 28.20 11.02
C TRP A 400 12.88 29.63 11.47
N GLY A 401 13.71 30.62 11.12
CA GLY A 401 13.50 32.03 11.42
C GLY A 401 12.38 32.70 10.61
N GLU A 402 11.97 32.12 9.48
CA GLU A 402 10.85 32.62 8.65
C GLU A 402 9.50 32.49 9.36
N PHE A 403 9.42 31.66 10.39
CA PHE A 403 8.22 31.53 11.23
C PHE A 403 8.43 32.10 12.64
N SER A 404 9.37 33.03 12.82
CA SER A 404 9.67 33.64 14.12
C SER A 404 8.66 34.70 14.55
N GLU A 405 8.64 35.04 15.84
CA GLU A 405 7.83 36.13 16.39
C GLU A 405 8.13 37.46 15.68
N LYS A 406 9.41 37.69 15.38
CA LYS A 406 9.86 38.88 14.65
C LYS A 406 9.23 38.95 13.25
N GLN A 407 9.14 37.83 12.55
CA GLN A 407 8.50 37.76 11.23
C GLN A 407 6.99 37.95 11.33
N TYR A 408 6.34 37.28 12.29
CA TYR A 408 4.92 37.47 12.59
C TYR A 408 4.59 38.95 12.86
N GLU A 409 5.36 39.63 13.71
CA GLU A 409 5.17 41.05 14.03
C GLU A 409 5.41 41.96 12.83
N PHE A 410 6.39 41.64 11.98
CA PHE A 410 6.64 42.35 10.74
C PHE A 410 5.44 42.26 9.78
N GLU A 411 4.95 41.05 9.51
CA GLU A 411 3.81 40.81 8.62
C GLU A 411 2.51 41.37 9.17
N ARG A 412 2.31 41.28 10.49
CA ARG A 412 1.15 41.89 11.15
C ARG A 412 1.14 43.40 10.94
N ARG A 413 2.28 44.09 11.13
CA ARG A 413 2.39 45.55 10.94
C ARG A 413 2.19 45.97 9.48
N ASP A 414 2.70 45.18 8.53
CA ASP A 414 2.58 45.49 7.11
C ASP A 414 1.14 45.34 6.60
N ARG A 415 0.38 44.36 7.12
CA ARG A 415 -1.07 44.20 6.83
C ARG A 415 -1.90 45.44 7.15
N TRP A 416 -1.55 46.18 8.22
CA TRP A 416 -2.26 47.40 8.62
C TRP A 416 -1.78 48.67 7.90
N ARG A 417 -0.69 48.62 7.14
CA ARG A 417 -0.19 49.76 6.34
C ARG A 417 -0.69 49.77 4.90
N ARG A 418 -1.24 48.64 4.41
CA ARG A 418 -1.74 48.47 3.04
C ARG A 418 -3.27 48.55 2.92
N ARG A 419 -3.97 48.84 4.01
CA ARG A 419 -5.37 49.32 4.00
C ARG A 419 -5.35 50.83 4.22
#